data_AF-A0A934G329-F1
#
_entry.id   AF-A0A934G329-F1
#
_cell.length_a   1.000
_cell.length_b   1.000
_cell.length_c   1.000
_cell.angle_alpha   90.00
_cell.angle_beta   90.00
_cell.angle_gamma   90.00
#
_symmetry.space_group_name_H-M   'P 1'
#
loop_
_entity.id
_entity.type
_entity.pdbx_description
1 polymer ?
#
loop_
_entity_poly.entity_id
_entity_poly.type
_entity_poly.pdbx_seq_one_letter_code
_entity_poly.pdbx_strand_id
1 'polypeptide(L)'
;MPITSARFSFIANRGFTLVEIAIVILIVTLLLTGLIPTISSQIEQRQTNETRKQLDEIRDSLLGFAVTQGRLPCPASDTSNGKESFCTNALGACGAEIFFPAALPIHGRCAKPYDGLVPAVTIGITQTDDEGYMLDGWSNRIHYAVTIANNNAFTKANGMKALGMVALAPDLFVCASATGLPAFPSADCGAATILTSNGVTVIYSVGMKPVAGGIDEAANLNDDQVFVNHVPSPATAPNGEFDDIVTWISPNILFNRMVMAGQLP
;
A
#
# COMPACT_ATOMS: atom_id res chain seq x y z
N MET A 1 11.87 66.78 -65.77
CA MET A 1 12.39 65.48 -65.31
C MET A 1 11.24 64.73 -64.65
N PRO A 2 10.89 63.50 -65.09
CA PRO A 2 9.74 62.77 -64.57
C PRO A 2 10.14 62.03 -63.28
N ILE A 3 9.24 61.95 -62.30
CA ILE A 3 9.36 60.99 -61.19
C ILE A 3 8.15 60.06 -61.26
N THR A 4 8.49 58.81 -61.52
CA THR A 4 7.66 57.60 -61.66
C THR A 4 6.74 57.35 -60.47
N SER A 5 5.45 57.13 -60.73
CA SER A 5 4.50 56.61 -59.74
C SER A 5 4.70 55.11 -59.53
N ALA A 6 5.10 54.69 -58.34
CA ALA A 6 5.07 53.28 -57.95
C ALA A 6 3.62 52.84 -57.70
N ARG A 7 3.13 51.85 -58.46
CA ARG A 7 1.85 51.19 -58.18
C ARG A 7 2.07 50.10 -57.13
N PHE A 8 1.52 50.29 -55.93
CA PHE A 8 1.38 49.23 -54.94
C PHE A 8 0.26 48.29 -55.38
N SER A 9 0.61 47.03 -55.66
CA SER A 9 -0.35 45.95 -55.89
C SER A 9 -0.75 45.35 -54.54
N PHE A 10 -1.99 45.63 -54.09
CA PHE A 10 -2.57 44.95 -52.94
C PHE A 10 -3.03 43.55 -53.36
N ILE A 11 -2.34 42.52 -52.88
CA ILE A 11 -2.82 41.14 -52.96
C ILE A 11 -4.03 41.04 -52.02
N ALA A 12 -5.23 40.87 -52.59
CA ALA A 12 -6.44 40.65 -51.83
C ALA A 12 -6.42 39.23 -51.23
N ASN A 13 -6.01 39.12 -49.97
CA ASN A 13 -6.24 37.91 -49.19
C ASN A 13 -7.75 37.74 -49.00
N ARG A 14 -8.32 36.67 -49.55
CA ARG A 14 -9.70 36.26 -49.22
C ARG A 14 -9.70 35.86 -47.74
N GLY A 15 -10.25 36.72 -46.88
CA GLY A 15 -10.40 36.44 -45.45
C GLY A 15 -11.36 35.27 -45.24
N PHE A 16 -11.02 34.40 -44.29
CA PHE A 16 -11.86 33.29 -43.85
C PHE A 16 -13.25 33.80 -43.42
N THR A 17 -14.31 33.07 -43.77
CA THR A 17 -15.67 33.47 -43.40
C THR A 17 -15.92 33.17 -41.91
N LEU A 18 -16.73 34.00 -41.24
CA LEU A 18 -17.16 33.74 -39.86
C LEU A 18 -17.83 32.36 -39.70
N VAL A 19 -18.53 31.90 -40.74
CA VAL A 19 -19.20 30.60 -40.78
C VAL A 19 -18.18 29.45 -40.82
N GLU A 20 -17.09 29.62 -41.56
CA GLU A 20 -16.04 28.60 -41.70
C GLU A 20 -15.28 28.42 -40.39
N ILE A 21 -14.97 29.51 -39.69
CA ILE A 21 -14.39 29.44 -38.33
C ILE A 21 -15.40 28.86 -37.33
N ALA A 22 -16.70 29.17 -37.44
CA ALA A 22 -17.72 28.60 -36.56
C ALA A 22 -17.89 27.08 -36.73
N ILE A 23 -17.86 26.58 -37.97
CA ILE A 23 -17.94 25.15 -38.26
C ILE A 23 -16.66 24.43 -37.80
N VAL A 24 -15.48 25.03 -37.99
CA VAL A 24 -14.21 24.46 -37.49
C VAL A 24 -14.23 24.36 -35.97
N ILE A 25 -14.65 25.42 -35.27
CA ILE A 25 -14.76 25.39 -33.80
C ILE A 25 -15.78 24.34 -33.35
N LEU A 26 -16.95 24.24 -33.99
CA LEU A 26 -17.96 23.22 -33.71
C LEU A 26 -17.38 21.79 -33.82
N ILE A 27 -16.67 21.49 -34.92
CA ILE A 27 -16.06 20.18 -35.15
C ILE A 27 -14.96 19.92 -34.12
N VAL A 28 -14.09 20.90 -33.85
CA VAL A 28 -13.00 20.75 -32.86
C VAL A 28 -13.58 20.54 -31.47
N THR A 29 -14.62 21.29 -31.07
CA THR A 29 -15.28 21.09 -29.77
C THR A 29 -15.88 19.70 -29.66
N LEU A 30 -16.54 19.20 -30.70
CA LEU A 30 -17.20 17.89 -30.69
C LEU A 30 -16.18 16.74 -30.63
N LEU A 31 -15.03 16.90 -31.29
CA LEU A 31 -13.91 15.96 -31.22
C LEU A 31 -13.26 15.94 -29.83
N LEU A 32 -13.09 17.11 -29.20
CA LEU A 32 -12.51 17.21 -27.86
C LEU A 32 -13.41 16.58 -26.78
N THR A 33 -14.75 16.65 -26.92
CA THR A 33 -15.67 16.03 -25.96
C THR A 33 -15.59 14.50 -25.93
N GLY A 34 -15.19 13.86 -27.03
CA GLY A 34 -15.08 12.40 -27.12
C GLY A 34 -13.83 11.79 -26.47
N LEU A 35 -12.81 12.59 -26.15
CA LEU A 35 -11.49 12.13 -25.69
C LEU A 35 -11.32 12.12 -24.17
N ILE A 36 -12.22 12.74 -23.41
CA ILE A 36 -12.09 12.88 -21.95
C ILE A 36 -12.10 11.55 -21.17
N PRO A 37 -12.98 10.56 -21.47
CA PRO A 37 -13.06 9.34 -20.63
C PRO A 37 -11.85 8.40 -20.75
N THR A 38 -11.01 8.55 -21.77
CA THR A 38 -9.82 7.68 -21.94
C THR A 38 -8.63 8.09 -21.08
N ILE A 39 -8.61 9.34 -20.60
CA ILE A 39 -7.50 9.86 -19.79
C ILE A 39 -7.64 9.40 -18.33
N SER A 40 -8.86 9.39 -17.78
CA SER A 40 -9.08 8.99 -16.39
C SER A 40 -8.67 7.55 -16.11
N SER A 41 -9.01 6.61 -16.99
CA SER A 41 -8.61 5.21 -16.84
C SER A 41 -7.11 5.01 -16.98
N GLN A 42 -6.42 5.81 -17.80
CA GLN A 42 -4.95 5.76 -17.91
C GLN A 42 -4.26 6.26 -16.64
N ILE A 43 -4.80 7.31 -16.01
CA ILE A 43 -4.29 7.82 -14.73
C ILE A 43 -4.47 6.77 -13.64
N GLU A 44 -5.66 6.17 -13.53
CA GLU A 44 -5.95 5.13 -12.55
C GLU A 44 -5.02 3.92 -12.72
N GLN A 45 -4.87 3.41 -13.95
CA GLN A 45 -3.94 2.31 -14.23
C GLN A 45 -2.48 2.68 -13.90
N ARG A 46 -2.08 3.94 -14.11
CA ARG A 46 -0.75 4.41 -13.71
C ARG A 46 -0.60 4.39 -12.20
N GLN A 47 -1.58 4.90 -11.45
CA GLN A 47 -1.56 4.92 -9.99
C GLN A 47 -1.53 3.51 -9.42
N THR A 48 -2.36 2.58 -9.93
CA THR A 48 -2.32 1.16 -9.55
C THR A 48 -0.94 0.54 -9.77
N ASN A 49 -0.32 0.80 -10.92
CA ASN A 49 1.00 0.26 -11.23
C ASN A 49 2.11 0.87 -10.37
N GLU A 50 2.01 2.16 -10.06
CA GLU A 50 2.91 2.85 -9.13
C GLU A 50 2.80 2.27 -7.72
N THR A 51 1.58 2.11 -7.21
CA THR A 51 1.33 1.47 -5.90
C THR A 51 1.87 0.04 -5.85
N ARG A 52 1.67 -0.78 -6.88
CA ARG A 52 2.25 -2.15 -6.92
C ARG A 52 3.77 -2.14 -6.82
N LYS A 53 4.42 -1.23 -7.56
CA LYS A 53 5.88 -1.08 -7.50
C LYS A 53 6.35 -0.66 -6.11
N GLN A 54 5.62 0.27 -5.48
CA GLN A 54 5.88 0.73 -4.11
C GLN A 54 5.73 -0.39 -3.09
N LEU A 55 4.69 -1.21 -3.20
CA LEU A 55 4.47 -2.38 -2.35
C LEU A 55 5.61 -3.41 -2.49
N ASP A 56 6.12 -3.63 -3.71
CA ASP A 56 7.28 -4.50 -3.95
C ASP A 56 8.57 -3.91 -3.34
N GLU A 57 8.78 -2.58 -3.44
CA GLU A 57 9.92 -1.90 -2.81
C GLU A 57 9.87 -2.00 -1.28
N ILE A 58 8.69 -1.84 -0.68
CA ILE A 58 8.48 -2.05 0.77
C ILE A 58 8.80 -3.49 1.15
N ARG A 59 8.28 -4.45 0.39
CA ARG A 59 8.51 -5.88 0.62
C ARG A 59 10.01 -6.20 0.65
N ASP A 60 10.76 -5.72 -0.33
CA ASP A 60 12.21 -5.95 -0.41
C ASP A 60 12.96 -5.24 0.74
N SER A 61 12.55 -4.03 1.10
CA SER A 61 13.13 -3.27 2.22
C SER A 61 12.88 -3.96 3.57
N LEU A 62 11.69 -4.53 3.78
CA LEU A 62 11.36 -5.32 4.96
C LEU A 62 12.20 -6.60 5.06
N LEU A 63 12.41 -7.30 3.93
CA LEU A 63 13.31 -8.46 3.89
C LEU A 63 14.76 -8.06 4.20
N GLY A 64 15.23 -6.94 3.65
CA GLY A 64 16.56 -6.39 3.94
C GLY A 64 16.72 -6.01 5.42
N PHE A 65 15.71 -5.40 6.01
CA PHE A 65 15.67 -5.11 7.45
C PHE A 65 15.75 -6.39 8.27
N ALA A 66 14.97 -7.42 7.91
CA ALA A 66 15.00 -8.72 8.61
C ALA A 66 16.37 -9.41 8.55
N VAL A 67 17.06 -9.32 7.42
CA VAL A 67 18.41 -9.86 7.23
C VAL A 67 19.44 -9.12 8.08
N THR A 68 19.32 -7.80 8.23
CA THR A 68 20.30 -6.99 8.97
C THR A 68 20.05 -6.97 10.48
N GLN A 69 18.79 -6.93 10.90
CA GLN A 69 18.38 -6.82 12.30
C GLN A 69 17.99 -8.15 12.95
N GLY A 70 17.83 -9.22 12.15
CA GLY A 70 17.38 -10.52 12.64
C GLY A 70 15.92 -10.53 13.12
N ARG A 71 15.12 -9.54 12.72
CA ARG A 71 13.70 -9.33 13.07
C ARG A 71 13.01 -8.47 12.02
N LEU A 72 11.70 -8.54 11.93
CA LEU A 72 10.88 -7.58 11.20
C LEU A 72 10.67 -6.30 12.03
N PRO A 73 10.48 -5.13 11.39
CA PRO A 73 10.15 -3.91 12.10
C PRO A 73 8.71 -3.99 12.63
N CYS A 74 8.42 -3.31 13.73
CA CYS A 74 7.04 -3.09 14.12
C CYS A 74 6.39 -2.04 13.19
N PRO A 75 5.09 -2.15 12.91
CA PRO A 75 4.39 -1.10 12.18
C PRO A 75 4.52 0.26 12.86
N ALA A 76 4.45 1.30 12.04
CA ALA A 76 4.34 2.67 12.50
C ALA A 76 2.91 2.91 13.02
N SER A 77 2.80 3.79 14.02
CA SER A 77 1.51 4.34 14.45
C SER A 77 1.29 5.70 13.80
N ASP A 78 0.08 6.25 13.91
CA ASP A 78 -0.25 7.60 13.42
C ASP A 78 0.56 8.73 14.08
N THR A 79 1.34 8.42 15.13
CA THR A 79 2.16 9.40 15.86
C THR A 79 3.65 9.10 15.84
N SER A 80 4.06 8.00 15.20
CA SER A 80 5.46 7.57 15.18
C SER A 80 6.30 8.23 14.08
N ASN A 81 5.70 9.06 13.22
CA ASN A 81 6.36 9.76 12.11
C ASN A 81 7.15 8.80 11.21
N GLY A 82 6.48 7.74 10.73
CA GLY A 82 7.09 6.71 9.88
C GLY A 82 8.12 5.81 10.57
N LYS A 83 8.25 5.86 11.90
CA LYS A 83 9.14 4.98 12.67
C LYS A 83 8.37 3.79 13.22
N GLU A 84 9.06 2.68 13.46
CA GLU A 84 8.47 1.55 14.18
C GLU A 84 7.97 1.96 15.57
N SER A 85 6.78 1.48 15.95
CA SER A 85 6.14 1.76 17.24
C SER A 85 5.99 0.49 18.08
N PHE A 86 6.44 0.56 19.33
CA PHE A 86 6.29 -0.52 20.31
C PHE A 86 5.50 -0.06 21.53
N CYS A 87 4.89 -1.04 22.21
CA CYS A 87 4.35 -0.81 23.55
C CYS A 87 5.48 -0.79 24.60
N THR A 88 5.31 0.02 25.64
CA THR A 88 6.18 -0.01 26.84
C THR A 88 5.98 -1.26 27.70
N ASN A 89 4.79 -1.87 27.64
CA ASN A 89 4.42 -3.04 28.43
C ASN A 89 4.33 -4.31 27.57
N ALA A 90 4.69 -5.45 28.18
CA ALA A 90 4.69 -6.74 27.50
C ALA A 90 3.30 -7.37 27.30
N LEU A 91 2.31 -7.01 28.12
CA LEU A 91 0.98 -7.65 28.16
C LEU A 91 -0.14 -6.63 28.43
N GLY A 92 -1.38 -6.98 28.04
CA GLY A 92 -2.57 -6.14 28.22
C GLY A 92 -2.75 -5.12 27.08
N ALA A 93 -3.60 -4.11 27.28
CA ALA A 93 -3.71 -2.99 26.33
C ALA A 93 -2.33 -2.32 26.13
N CYS A 94 -2.07 -1.73 24.95
CA CYS A 94 -0.81 -1.03 24.75
C CYS A 94 -0.69 0.14 25.74
N GLY A 95 0.43 0.21 26.45
CA GLY A 95 0.77 1.33 27.32
C GLY A 95 1.19 2.54 26.48
N ALA A 96 2.10 3.35 27.02
CA ALA A 96 2.73 4.40 26.21
C ALA A 96 3.51 3.76 25.04
N GLU A 97 3.52 4.44 23.91
CA GLU A 97 4.30 4.05 22.75
C GLU A 97 5.76 4.51 22.89
N ILE A 98 6.68 3.74 22.30
CA ILE A 98 8.09 4.08 22.18
C ILE A 98 8.54 3.96 20.72
N PHE A 99 9.36 4.92 20.30
CA PHE A 99 9.87 5.05 18.94
C PHE A 99 11.40 5.11 18.95
N PHE A 100 12.04 4.70 17.85
CA PHE A 100 13.48 4.86 17.67
C PHE A 100 13.88 6.36 17.72
N PRO A 101 15.00 6.74 18.41
CA PRO A 101 16.15 5.95 18.86
C PRO A 101 16.07 5.37 20.27
N ALA A 102 14.88 5.26 20.87
CA ALA A 102 14.74 4.58 22.16
C ALA A 102 15.22 3.12 22.07
N ALA A 103 15.69 2.57 23.19
CA ALA A 103 16.12 1.19 23.26
C ALA A 103 14.95 0.24 22.95
N LEU A 104 15.22 -0.77 22.12
CA LEU A 104 14.20 -1.76 21.74
C LEU A 104 13.71 -2.55 22.97
N PRO A 105 12.39 -2.70 23.15
CA PRO A 105 11.87 -3.49 24.24
C PRO A 105 12.17 -4.98 24.03
N ILE A 106 12.57 -5.68 25.10
CA ILE A 106 12.96 -7.11 25.05
C ILE A 106 11.80 -8.00 24.57
N HIS A 107 10.55 -7.56 24.77
CA HIS A 107 9.37 -8.33 24.36
C HIS A 107 8.98 -8.13 22.89
N GLY A 108 9.52 -7.13 22.19
CA GLY A 108 9.25 -6.92 20.75
C GLY A 108 7.79 -6.64 20.39
N ARG A 109 6.97 -6.17 21.35
CA ARG A 109 5.52 -6.02 21.15
C ARG A 109 5.22 -4.72 20.41
N CYS A 110 4.59 -4.82 19.25
CA CYS A 110 4.18 -3.66 18.46
C CYS A 110 2.96 -2.96 19.07
N ALA A 111 2.86 -1.65 18.86
CA ALA A 111 1.69 -0.88 19.28
C ALA A 111 0.45 -1.18 18.43
N LYS A 112 0.66 -1.31 17.11
CA LYS A 112 -0.37 -1.49 16.08
C LYS A 112 -0.01 -2.64 15.14
N PRO A 113 -0.10 -3.90 15.58
CA PRO A 113 0.44 -5.04 14.81
C PRO A 113 -0.33 -5.35 13.52
N TYR A 114 -1.62 -4.99 13.42
CA TYR A 114 -2.48 -5.38 12.30
C TYR A 114 -3.00 -4.21 11.47
N ASP A 115 -3.28 -3.07 12.10
CA ASP A 115 -3.80 -1.85 11.47
C ASP A 115 -2.75 -0.74 11.30
N GLY A 116 -1.48 -1.05 11.55
CA GLY A 116 -0.40 -0.07 11.50
C GLY A 116 0.01 0.36 10.09
N LEU A 117 0.88 1.37 10.04
CA LEU A 117 1.43 1.92 8.81
C LEU A 117 2.82 1.35 8.51
N VAL A 118 3.24 1.41 7.25
CA VAL A 118 4.62 1.06 6.87
C VAL A 118 5.61 1.97 7.61
N PRO A 119 6.58 1.40 8.36
CA PRO A 119 7.58 2.19 9.09
C PRO A 119 8.69 2.69 8.13
N ALA A 120 8.32 3.54 7.18
CA ALA A 120 9.14 3.97 6.05
C ALA A 120 10.51 4.56 6.46
N VAL A 121 10.55 5.37 7.52
CA VAL A 121 11.79 5.94 8.07
C VAL A 121 12.70 4.84 8.65
N THR A 122 12.11 3.80 9.24
CA THR A 122 12.86 2.68 9.85
C THR A 122 13.48 1.78 8.80
N ILE A 123 12.78 1.56 7.69
CA ILE A 123 13.26 0.73 6.57
C ILE A 123 14.02 1.53 5.50
N GLY A 124 14.14 2.85 5.67
CA GLY A 124 14.98 3.71 4.85
C GLY A 124 14.38 4.11 3.49
N ILE A 125 13.05 4.13 3.37
CA ILE A 125 12.37 4.57 2.15
C ILE A 125 12.23 6.10 2.14
N THR A 126 12.44 6.71 0.97
CA THR A 126 12.42 8.17 0.79
C THR A 126 11.11 8.73 0.25
N GLN A 127 10.21 7.89 -0.25
CA GLN A 127 8.91 8.29 -0.81
C GLN A 127 7.87 8.49 0.30
N THR A 128 8.09 9.50 1.14
CA THR A 128 7.23 9.77 2.30
C THR A 128 6.54 11.12 2.21
N ASP A 129 5.44 11.26 2.94
CA ASP A 129 4.85 12.56 3.26
C ASP A 129 5.76 13.38 4.22
N ASP A 130 5.32 14.60 4.55
CA ASP A 130 6.04 15.51 5.45
C ASP A 130 6.18 14.95 6.89
N GLU A 131 5.36 13.96 7.25
CA GLU A 131 5.38 13.28 8.56
C GLU A 131 6.21 11.99 8.52
N GLY A 132 6.71 11.56 7.35
CA GLY A 132 7.57 10.39 7.19
C GLY A 132 6.82 9.09 6.86
N TYR A 133 5.53 9.14 6.53
CA TYR A 133 4.74 7.97 6.13
C TYR A 133 4.81 7.76 4.62
N MET A 134 4.92 6.50 4.20
CA MET A 134 4.96 6.17 2.77
C MET A 134 3.57 6.31 2.13
N LEU A 135 3.54 6.91 0.95
CA LEU A 135 2.33 7.16 0.18
C LEU A 135 2.22 6.24 -1.04
N ASP A 136 0.99 5.86 -1.38
CA ASP A 136 0.65 5.18 -2.62
C ASP A 136 0.43 6.15 -3.80
N GLY A 137 0.06 5.62 -4.97
CA GLY A 137 -0.23 6.41 -6.17
C GLY A 137 -1.43 7.38 -6.04
N TRP A 138 -2.27 7.23 -5.02
CA TRP A 138 -3.40 8.10 -4.71
C TRP A 138 -3.14 9.05 -3.54
N SER A 139 -1.90 9.07 -3.02
CA SER A 139 -1.51 9.82 -1.82
C SER A 139 -2.16 9.34 -0.53
N ASN A 140 -2.60 8.07 -0.49
CA ASN A 140 -3.00 7.41 0.74
C ASN A 140 -1.80 6.73 1.39
N ARG A 141 -1.79 6.61 2.72
CA ARG A 141 -0.69 5.97 3.44
C ARG A 141 -0.78 4.45 3.28
N ILE A 142 0.37 3.81 3.11
CA ILE A 142 0.44 2.35 2.96
C ILE A 142 0.45 1.69 4.35
N HIS A 143 -0.42 0.69 4.51
CA HIS A 143 -0.56 -0.08 5.73
C HIS A 143 0.35 -1.31 5.75
N TYR A 144 0.71 -1.73 6.95
CA TYR A 144 1.60 -2.85 7.22
C TYR A 144 1.18 -3.59 8.47
N ALA A 145 0.96 -4.88 8.32
CA ALA A 145 0.67 -5.83 9.38
C ALA A 145 1.80 -6.84 9.54
N VAL A 146 2.05 -7.25 10.78
CA VAL A 146 3.05 -8.27 11.14
C VAL A 146 2.47 -9.25 12.15
N THR A 147 2.80 -10.53 11.98
CA THR A 147 2.41 -11.56 12.94
C THR A 147 2.99 -11.28 14.33
N ILE A 148 2.17 -11.46 15.36
CA ILE A 148 2.60 -11.47 16.77
C ILE A 148 2.73 -12.89 17.33
N ALA A 149 2.64 -13.90 16.46
CA ALA A 149 2.73 -15.30 16.83
C ALA A 149 4.04 -15.62 17.56
N ASN A 150 4.01 -16.74 18.28
CA ASN A 150 5.11 -17.21 19.09
C ASN A 150 5.64 -16.15 20.08
N ASN A 151 4.74 -15.35 20.67
CA ASN A 151 5.08 -14.27 21.62
C ASN A 151 5.97 -13.18 20.99
N ASN A 152 5.52 -12.62 19.87
CA ASN A 152 6.21 -11.58 19.09
C ASN A 152 7.59 -11.99 18.57
N ALA A 153 7.80 -13.28 18.26
CA ALA A 153 9.13 -13.76 17.87
C ALA A 153 9.68 -13.10 16.62
N PHE A 154 8.80 -12.68 15.72
CA PHE A 154 9.13 -12.06 14.44
C PHE A 154 9.63 -10.62 14.58
N THR A 155 9.14 -9.89 15.59
CA THR A 155 9.46 -8.47 15.84
C THR A 155 10.39 -8.28 17.04
N LYS A 156 10.62 -9.33 17.82
CA LYS A 156 11.60 -9.37 18.89
C LYS A 156 13.01 -9.59 18.34
N ALA A 157 13.99 -8.84 18.85
CA ALA A 157 15.39 -9.03 18.51
C ALA A 157 15.84 -10.48 18.78
N ASN A 158 16.37 -11.14 17.75
CA ASN A 158 16.76 -12.56 17.76
C ASN A 158 15.63 -13.55 18.14
N GLY A 159 14.36 -13.13 18.14
CA GLY A 159 13.24 -13.98 18.55
C GLY A 159 13.08 -15.21 17.67
N MET A 160 13.14 -15.02 16.35
CA MET A 160 13.09 -16.12 15.38
C MET A 160 14.24 -17.12 15.55
N LYS A 161 15.46 -16.61 15.75
CA LYS A 161 16.66 -17.43 15.97
C LYS A 161 16.57 -18.24 17.27
N ALA A 162 16.03 -17.65 18.32
CA ALA A 162 15.90 -18.30 19.63
C ALA A 162 14.88 -19.44 19.62
N LEU A 163 13.79 -19.33 18.85
CA LEU A 163 12.80 -20.39 18.70
C LEU A 163 13.24 -21.50 17.73
N GLY A 164 13.93 -21.12 16.67
CA GLY A 164 14.31 -22.03 15.58
C GLY A 164 13.18 -22.21 14.56
N MET A 165 13.59 -22.45 13.31
CA MET A 165 12.72 -22.39 12.13
C MET A 165 11.53 -23.36 12.18
N VAL A 166 11.67 -24.52 12.83
CA VAL A 166 10.61 -25.54 12.92
C VAL A 166 9.45 -25.10 13.83
N ALA A 167 9.73 -24.26 14.84
CA ALA A 167 8.74 -23.82 15.82
C ALA A 167 8.04 -22.50 15.42
N LEU A 168 8.51 -21.83 14.36
CA LEU A 168 7.92 -20.60 13.86
C LEU A 168 6.60 -20.91 13.15
N ALA A 169 5.52 -20.33 13.66
CA ALA A 169 4.16 -20.53 13.20
C ALA A 169 3.48 -19.16 13.02
N PRO A 170 3.85 -18.40 11.97
CA PRO A 170 3.18 -17.14 11.65
C PRO A 170 1.71 -17.40 11.28
N ASP A 171 0.83 -16.45 11.59
CA ASP A 171 -0.61 -16.66 11.69
C ASP A 171 -1.46 -15.58 10.97
N LEU A 172 -0.89 -14.82 10.02
CA LEU A 172 -1.69 -13.93 9.20
C LEU A 172 -2.40 -14.70 8.08
N PHE A 173 -3.69 -14.41 7.89
CA PHE A 173 -4.52 -14.98 6.85
C PHE A 173 -4.80 -13.94 5.77
N VAL A 174 -4.81 -14.39 4.51
CA VAL A 174 -5.35 -13.61 3.40
C VAL A 174 -6.39 -14.47 2.70
N CYS A 175 -7.61 -13.95 2.61
CA CYS A 175 -8.79 -14.64 2.12
C CYS A 175 -9.30 -13.96 0.84
N ALA A 176 -10.03 -14.70 0.01
CA ALA A 176 -10.60 -14.14 -1.22
C ALA A 176 -11.86 -13.28 -0.99
N SER A 177 -12.42 -13.27 0.22
CA SER A 177 -13.63 -12.52 0.59
C SER A 177 -13.79 -12.46 2.11
N ALA A 178 -14.45 -11.41 2.61
CA ALA A 178 -14.89 -11.24 4.00
C ALA A 178 -16.16 -12.04 4.35
N THR A 179 -16.85 -12.61 3.36
CA THR A 179 -18.11 -13.31 3.57
C THR A 179 -17.92 -14.57 4.40
N GLY A 180 -18.47 -14.58 5.61
CA GLY A 180 -18.42 -15.73 6.51
C GLY A 180 -17.11 -15.86 7.28
N LEU A 181 -16.29 -14.79 7.33
CA LEU A 181 -15.17 -14.73 8.28
C LEU A 181 -15.68 -14.83 9.72
N PRO A 182 -15.01 -15.59 10.59
CA PRO A 182 -15.33 -15.61 12.01
C PRO A 182 -14.97 -14.28 12.66
N ALA A 183 -15.62 -13.98 13.79
CA ALA A 183 -15.25 -12.82 14.59
C ALA A 183 -13.90 -13.04 15.30
N PHE A 184 -13.12 -11.95 15.43
CA PHE A 184 -11.92 -11.91 16.26
C PHE A 184 -12.21 -12.46 17.69
N PRO A 185 -11.33 -13.30 18.29
CA PRO A 185 -9.94 -13.56 17.92
C PRO A 185 -9.69 -14.79 17.04
N SER A 186 -10.71 -15.38 16.43
CA SER A 186 -10.52 -16.53 15.55
C SER A 186 -9.98 -16.06 14.19
N ALA A 187 -8.76 -16.49 13.82
CA ALA A 187 -8.17 -16.20 12.52
C ALA A 187 -8.33 -17.39 11.55
N ASP A 188 -9.22 -17.25 10.58
CA ASP A 188 -9.57 -18.25 9.57
C ASP A 188 -10.34 -17.57 8.42
N CYS A 189 -10.26 -18.10 7.20
CA CYS A 189 -11.07 -17.65 6.07
C CYS A 189 -12.51 -18.17 6.07
N GLY A 190 -12.88 -19.05 7.01
CA GLY A 190 -14.21 -19.63 7.11
C GLY A 190 -14.61 -20.34 5.82
N ALA A 191 -15.65 -19.85 5.16
CA ALA A 191 -16.10 -20.37 3.87
C ALA A 191 -15.36 -19.78 2.65
N ALA A 192 -14.59 -18.71 2.84
CA ALA A 192 -13.85 -18.05 1.77
C ALA A 192 -12.61 -18.87 1.35
N THR A 193 -12.17 -18.66 0.12
CA THR A 193 -10.94 -19.31 -0.37
C THR A 193 -9.72 -18.74 0.35
N ILE A 194 -8.89 -19.62 0.91
CA ILE A 194 -7.62 -19.26 1.56
C ILE A 194 -6.57 -18.97 0.49
N LEU A 195 -6.03 -17.75 0.46
CA LEU A 195 -4.88 -17.38 -0.37
C LEU A 195 -3.56 -17.59 0.37
N THR A 196 -3.55 -17.32 1.69
CA THR A 196 -2.50 -17.77 2.62
C THR A 196 -3.08 -17.90 4.03
N SER A 197 -2.55 -18.83 4.81
CA SER A 197 -2.91 -19.07 6.22
C SER A 197 -1.72 -18.96 7.17
N ASN A 198 -0.57 -18.53 6.65
CA ASN A 198 0.68 -18.45 7.39
C ASN A 198 1.53 -17.27 6.91
N GLY A 199 0.88 -16.17 6.52
CA GLY A 199 1.58 -14.94 6.16
C GLY A 199 2.40 -14.42 7.34
N VAL A 200 3.62 -13.95 7.08
CA VAL A 200 4.43 -13.31 8.12
C VAL A 200 4.09 -11.83 8.21
N THR A 201 3.91 -11.19 7.07
CA THR A 201 3.51 -9.79 6.98
C THR A 201 2.52 -9.61 5.85
N VAL A 202 1.61 -8.65 6.01
CA VAL A 202 0.72 -8.16 4.95
C VAL A 202 1.00 -6.68 4.77
N ILE A 203 1.12 -6.23 3.53
CA ILE A 203 1.34 -4.83 3.15
C ILE A 203 0.24 -4.48 2.18
N TYR A 204 -0.50 -3.40 2.43
CA TYR A 204 -1.65 -3.07 1.61
C TYR A 204 -1.86 -1.56 1.46
N SER A 205 -2.39 -1.19 0.30
CA SER A 205 -2.94 0.13 0.02
C SER A 205 -4.46 0.01 -0.01
N VAL A 206 -5.13 1.04 0.51
CA VAL A 206 -6.60 1.19 0.52
C VAL A 206 -7.16 1.73 -0.80
N GLY A 207 -6.36 1.68 -1.88
CA GLY A 207 -6.79 2.08 -3.21
C GLY A 207 -7.07 3.58 -3.33
N MET A 208 -8.11 3.93 -4.10
CA MET A 208 -8.43 5.31 -4.44
C MET A 208 -9.03 6.09 -3.27
N LYS A 209 -9.74 5.40 -2.37
CA LYS A 209 -10.47 6.03 -1.26
C LYS A 209 -9.84 5.61 0.06
N PRO A 210 -9.54 6.55 0.98
CA PRO A 210 -9.00 6.20 2.30
C PRO A 210 -10.04 5.60 3.25
N VAL A 211 -11.18 5.11 2.73
CA VAL A 211 -12.30 4.58 3.48
C VAL A 211 -12.86 3.36 2.76
N ALA A 212 -13.24 2.34 3.52
CA ALA A 212 -13.86 1.14 2.97
C ALA A 212 -15.18 1.46 2.25
N GLY A 213 -15.25 1.10 0.97
CA GLY A 213 -16.41 1.05 0.09
C GLY A 213 -17.18 -0.28 0.12
N GLY A 214 -16.73 -1.25 0.93
CA GLY A 214 -17.35 -2.57 1.05
C GLY A 214 -16.97 -3.33 2.32
N ILE A 215 -17.59 -4.49 2.53
CA ILE A 215 -17.23 -5.38 3.65
C ILE A 215 -15.86 -6.02 3.45
N ASP A 216 -15.44 -6.21 2.20
CA ASP A 216 -14.13 -6.78 1.86
C ASP A 216 -13.00 -5.79 2.19
N GLU A 217 -13.13 -4.51 1.83
CA GLU A 217 -12.17 -3.46 2.22
C GLU A 217 -12.23 -3.15 3.72
N ALA A 218 -13.41 -3.22 4.34
CA ALA A 218 -13.54 -3.01 5.78
C ALA A 218 -12.81 -4.10 6.59
N ALA A 219 -12.72 -5.33 6.07
CA ALA A 219 -11.95 -6.39 6.70
C ALA A 219 -10.44 -6.07 6.73
N ASN A 220 -9.92 -5.32 5.76
CA ASN A 220 -8.52 -4.89 5.78
C ASN A 220 -8.23 -3.76 6.79
N LEU A 221 -9.25 -3.17 7.41
CA LEU A 221 -9.12 -2.02 8.33
C LEU A 221 -9.64 -2.29 9.75
N ASN A 222 -9.86 -3.56 10.12
CA ASN A 222 -10.56 -3.94 11.34
C ASN A 222 -9.65 -4.35 12.53
N ASP A 223 -8.33 -4.13 12.43
CA ASP A 223 -7.31 -4.46 13.45
C ASP A 223 -7.29 -5.95 13.86
N ASP A 224 -7.32 -6.85 12.87
CA ASP A 224 -7.19 -8.29 13.10
C ASP A 224 -6.21 -9.02 12.15
N GLN A 225 -6.09 -10.34 12.33
CA GLN A 225 -5.11 -11.18 11.61
C GLN A 225 -5.56 -11.59 10.20
N VAL A 226 -6.77 -11.23 9.77
CA VAL A 226 -7.44 -11.75 8.57
C VAL A 226 -7.68 -10.65 7.56
N PHE A 227 -6.93 -10.69 6.47
CA PHE A 227 -7.01 -9.74 5.37
C PHE A 227 -7.78 -10.33 4.19
N VAL A 228 -8.31 -9.47 3.32
CA VAL A 228 -9.02 -9.83 2.10
C VAL A 228 -8.28 -9.31 0.88
N ASN A 229 -8.14 -10.16 -0.13
CA ASN A 229 -7.58 -9.78 -1.41
C ASN A 229 -8.26 -10.52 -2.56
N HIS A 230 -8.76 -9.77 -3.54
CA HIS A 230 -9.26 -10.32 -4.79
C HIS A 230 -9.11 -9.30 -5.93
N VAL A 231 -9.58 -9.67 -7.13
CA VAL A 231 -9.58 -8.74 -8.27
C VAL A 231 -10.54 -7.58 -8.00
N PRO A 232 -10.23 -6.35 -8.47
CA PRO A 232 -11.06 -5.19 -8.19
C PRO A 232 -12.53 -5.39 -8.59
N SER A 233 -13.45 -4.89 -7.76
CA SER A 233 -14.89 -4.98 -7.99
C SER A 233 -15.58 -3.62 -7.87
N PRO A 234 -16.62 -3.35 -8.68
CA PRO A 234 -17.36 -2.09 -8.59
C PRO A 234 -18.25 -2.06 -7.34
N ALA A 235 -18.67 -0.86 -6.92
CA ALA A 235 -19.57 -0.64 -5.79
C ALA A 235 -20.91 -1.40 -5.84
N THR A 236 -21.31 -1.90 -7.01
CA THR A 236 -22.53 -2.71 -7.19
C THR A 236 -22.34 -4.20 -6.89
N ALA A 237 -21.12 -4.64 -6.61
CA ALA A 237 -20.85 -6.03 -6.26
C ALA A 237 -21.47 -6.38 -4.89
N PRO A 238 -21.77 -7.67 -4.61
CA PRO A 238 -22.44 -8.07 -3.37
C PRO A 238 -21.75 -7.61 -2.07
N ASN A 239 -20.42 -7.53 -2.10
CA ASN A 239 -19.60 -7.13 -0.96
C ASN A 239 -19.13 -5.67 -1.03
N GLY A 240 -19.60 -4.90 -2.01
CA GLY A 240 -19.22 -3.52 -2.24
C GLY A 240 -18.03 -3.35 -3.19
N GLU A 241 -17.51 -2.13 -3.22
CA GLU A 241 -16.31 -1.79 -3.99
C GLU A 241 -15.10 -2.50 -3.38
N PHE A 242 -14.16 -2.89 -4.25
CA PHE A 242 -12.85 -3.39 -3.84
C PHE A 242 -11.80 -2.81 -4.78
N ASP A 243 -10.99 -1.89 -4.29
CA ASP A 243 -9.84 -1.31 -5.00
C ASP A 243 -8.52 -1.43 -4.22
N ASP A 244 -8.56 -2.05 -3.04
CA ASP A 244 -7.38 -2.40 -2.24
C ASP A 244 -6.35 -3.20 -3.04
N ILE A 245 -5.07 -2.92 -2.78
CA ILE A 245 -3.94 -3.66 -3.34
C ILE A 245 -3.16 -4.28 -2.21
N VAL A 246 -3.24 -5.61 -2.09
CA VAL A 246 -2.62 -6.37 -0.99
C VAL A 246 -1.48 -7.23 -1.50
N THR A 247 -0.36 -7.21 -0.78
CA THR A 247 0.78 -8.12 -0.97
C THR A 247 1.21 -8.69 0.38
N TRP A 248 1.86 -9.85 0.39
CA TRP A 248 2.31 -10.49 1.63
C TRP A 248 3.65 -11.19 1.47
N ILE A 249 4.34 -11.35 2.60
CA ILE A 249 5.58 -12.12 2.70
C ILE A 249 5.26 -13.50 3.26
N SER A 250 5.53 -14.54 2.47
CA SER A 250 5.41 -15.92 2.93
C SER A 250 6.61 -16.31 3.81
N PRO A 251 6.45 -17.28 4.73
CA PRO A 251 7.52 -17.72 5.60
C PRO A 251 8.71 -18.26 4.81
N ASN A 252 8.44 -18.96 3.71
CA ASN A 252 9.47 -19.53 2.85
C ASN A 252 10.43 -18.47 2.29
N ILE A 253 9.91 -17.31 1.88
CA ILE A 253 10.73 -16.24 1.34
C ILE A 253 11.56 -15.61 2.47
N LEU A 254 10.94 -15.30 3.61
CA LEU A 254 11.64 -14.74 4.75
C LEU A 254 12.75 -15.67 5.24
N PHE A 255 12.42 -16.94 5.50
CA PHE A 255 13.36 -17.92 6.04
C PHE A 255 14.50 -18.20 5.07
N ASN A 256 14.23 -18.30 3.77
CA ASN A 256 15.29 -18.43 2.77
C ASN A 256 16.29 -17.27 2.85
N ARG A 257 15.81 -16.02 2.89
CA ARG A 257 16.67 -14.83 3.01
C ARG A 257 17.45 -14.81 4.32
N MET A 258 16.80 -15.16 5.44
CA MET A 258 17.42 -15.16 6.76
C MET A 258 18.48 -16.26 6.94
N VAL A 259 18.26 -17.46 6.40
CA VAL A 259 19.23 -18.56 6.41
C VAL A 259 20.45 -18.18 5.57
N MET A 260 20.25 -17.62 4.37
CA MET A 260 21.35 -17.14 3.53
C MET A 260 22.21 -16.07 4.21
N ALA A 261 21.61 -15.28 5.11
CA ALA A 261 22.30 -14.27 5.90
C ALA A 261 22.92 -14.78 7.21
N GLY A 262 22.76 -16.07 7.55
CA GLY A 262 23.21 -16.63 8.83
C GLY A 262 22.43 -16.14 10.06
N GLN A 263 21.27 -15.52 9.84
CA GLN A 263 20.37 -15.08 10.94
C GLN A 263 19.59 -16.27 11.51
N LEU A 264 19.25 -17.24 10.67
CA LEU A 264 18.66 -18.52 11.07
C LEU A 264 19.63 -19.67 10.80
N PRO A 265 19.69 -20.68 11.70
CA PRO A 265 20.51 -21.88 11.51
C PRO A 265 19.99 -22.80 10.41
#